data_AF-A0A7H8QTX1-F1
#
_entry.id   AF-A0A7H8QTX1-F1
#
_cell.length_a   1.000
_cell.length_b   1.000
_cell.length_c   1.000
_cell.angle_alpha   90.00
_cell.angle_beta   90.00
_cell.angle_gamma   90.00
#
_symmetry.space_group_name_H-M   'P 1'
#
loop_
_entity.id
_entity.type
_entity.pdbx_description
1 polymer ?
#
loop_
_entity_poly.entity_id
_entity_poly.type
_entity_poly.pdbx_seq_one_letter_code
_entity_poly.pdbx_strand_id
1 'polypeptide(L)'
;MATTAPWTLTQHIIPAFHPRAYRRSVRDPEASRLVLHVNEYTIALPAQQSQSEKHGEKKNGITIIFAHGVGSTKEQYEPFFHDLLSSVPPGTVKAIFAADVYNHGQSFLLNKNELGDDAEWLDPARDIVTMINHFAAQRQHPGGERKMSPPLVGIGQSWGAVHVLAPAAWHPRMFQAVVCIEPIVENGSWHDTSAPQWGVTGRGTGFKYRLHKIQDSWENEAAARKSLTNSPYYGLFDKRVFEKMIQTDLYRPDPSRDRVELVTPKLQRIVWFLRPDPPYKGIAPTEDYATRTEMSRLPGGFYRPECDKIKSLMTGIHCKTLYVWSRDEMWVSDGGYRQRVVGCTGTGLGGGGGAALG
;
A
#
# COMPACT_ATOMS: atom_id res chain seq x y z
N MET A 1 21.57 21.81 -5.57
CA MET A 1 22.54 20.70 -5.69
C MET A 1 21.78 19.41 -5.45
N ALA A 2 21.86 18.42 -6.33
CA ALA A 2 21.21 17.13 -6.09
C ALA A 2 21.86 16.47 -4.88
N THR A 3 21.14 16.39 -3.76
CA THR A 3 21.56 15.61 -2.60
C THR A 3 21.65 14.15 -3.04
N THR A 4 22.87 13.60 -3.03
CA THR A 4 23.10 12.17 -3.29
C THR A 4 22.24 11.34 -2.33
N ALA A 5 21.49 10.37 -2.87
CA ALA A 5 20.62 9.53 -2.07
C ALA A 5 21.44 8.79 -0.97
N PRO A 6 20.99 8.75 0.30
CA PRO A 6 21.69 8.08 1.39
C PRO A 6 21.55 6.54 1.35
N TRP A 7 21.31 5.97 0.17
CA TRP A 7 21.11 4.54 -0.03
C TRP A 7 21.63 4.07 -1.40
N THR A 8 21.91 2.77 -1.47
CA THR A 8 22.04 2.03 -2.73
C THR A 8 20.69 1.39 -3.04
N LEU A 9 20.14 1.66 -4.24
CA LEU A 9 18.89 1.07 -4.71
C LEU A 9 19.18 -0.21 -5.52
N THR A 10 18.58 -1.32 -5.13
CA THR A 10 18.52 -2.56 -5.93
C THR A 10 17.06 -2.88 -6.26
N GLN A 11 16.77 -3.22 -7.51
CA GLN A 11 15.43 -3.58 -7.95
C GLN A 11 15.30 -5.10 -8.14
N HIS A 12 14.16 -5.65 -7.77
CA HIS A 12 13.87 -7.09 -7.82
C HIS A 12 12.52 -7.35 -8.48
N ILE A 13 12.42 -8.49 -9.15
CA ILE A 13 11.14 -9.07 -9.57
C ILE A 13 10.98 -10.39 -8.83
N ILE A 14 9.91 -10.51 -8.05
CA ILE A 14 9.64 -11.71 -7.24
C ILE A 14 8.22 -12.24 -7.53
N PRO A 15 7.94 -13.53 -7.31
CA PRO A 15 6.57 -14.04 -7.39
C PRO A 15 5.64 -13.34 -6.38
N ALA A 16 4.42 -13.02 -6.80
CA ALA A 16 3.34 -12.59 -5.91
C ALA A 16 2.70 -13.80 -5.22
N PHE A 17 1.89 -13.56 -4.18
CA PHE A 17 1.15 -14.63 -3.50
C PHE A 17 0.12 -15.27 -4.44
N HIS A 18 0.03 -16.60 -4.39
CA HIS A 18 -0.92 -17.41 -5.14
C HIS A 18 -1.48 -18.53 -4.23
N PRO A 19 -2.78 -18.87 -4.32
CA PRO A 19 -3.81 -18.28 -5.18
C PRO A 19 -4.29 -16.88 -4.71
N ARG A 20 -5.00 -16.15 -5.58
CA ARG A 20 -5.64 -14.87 -5.24
C ARG A 20 -7.01 -15.10 -4.60
N ALA A 21 -7.45 -14.16 -3.77
CA ALA A 21 -8.68 -14.34 -2.98
C ALA A 21 -9.95 -14.44 -3.83
N TYR A 22 -10.08 -13.60 -4.87
CA TYR A 22 -11.23 -13.67 -5.79
C TYR A 22 -10.84 -14.33 -7.10
N ARG A 23 -11.77 -15.11 -7.67
CA ARG A 23 -11.55 -15.83 -8.94
C ARG A 23 -11.15 -14.91 -10.08
N ARG A 24 -11.69 -13.69 -10.11
CA ARG A 24 -11.44 -12.68 -11.16
C ARG A 24 -10.31 -11.71 -10.81
N SER A 25 -9.47 -12.03 -9.83
CA SER A 25 -8.26 -11.24 -9.55
C SER A 25 -7.19 -11.42 -10.61
N VAL A 26 -7.24 -12.53 -11.31
CA VAL A 26 -6.39 -12.86 -12.44
C VAL A 26 -7.25 -13.27 -13.63
N ARG A 27 -6.66 -13.24 -14.82
CA ARG A 27 -7.30 -13.63 -16.07
C ARG A 27 -7.63 -15.12 -16.10
N ASP A 28 -6.70 -15.96 -15.67
CA ASP A 28 -6.86 -17.40 -15.56
C ASP A 28 -6.40 -17.88 -14.16
N PRO A 29 -7.31 -18.29 -13.27
CA PRO A 29 -6.97 -18.78 -11.93
C PRO A 29 -5.96 -19.93 -11.91
N GLU A 30 -5.95 -20.78 -12.93
CA GLU A 30 -5.10 -21.97 -13.00
C GLU A 30 -3.72 -21.61 -13.56
N ALA A 31 -3.66 -20.79 -14.60
CA ALA A 31 -2.44 -20.48 -15.34
C ALA A 31 -1.75 -19.16 -14.96
N SER A 32 -2.51 -18.10 -14.66
CA SER A 32 -1.94 -16.76 -14.42
C SER A 32 -1.06 -16.76 -13.18
N ARG A 33 0.13 -16.16 -13.31
CA ARG A 33 1.07 -15.96 -12.20
C ARG A 33 1.52 -14.51 -12.20
N LEU A 34 1.21 -13.82 -11.10
CA LEU A 34 1.57 -12.42 -10.92
C LEU A 34 2.96 -12.32 -10.29
N VAL A 35 3.64 -11.22 -10.57
CA VAL A 35 4.92 -10.85 -9.97
C VAL A 35 4.85 -9.49 -9.29
N LEU A 36 5.80 -9.20 -8.41
CA LEU A 36 5.95 -7.92 -7.74
C LEU A 36 7.28 -7.30 -8.14
N HIS A 37 7.24 -6.03 -8.50
CA HIS A 37 8.43 -5.21 -8.61
C HIS A 37 8.76 -4.58 -7.24
N VAL A 38 9.94 -4.88 -6.71
CA VAL A 38 10.37 -4.48 -5.37
C VAL A 38 11.63 -3.63 -5.44
N ASN A 39 11.62 -2.49 -4.74
CA ASN A 39 12.81 -1.70 -4.50
C ASN A 39 13.37 -2.04 -3.11
N GLU A 40 14.66 -2.37 -3.08
CA GLU A 40 15.47 -2.52 -1.87
C GLU A 40 16.40 -1.31 -1.76
N TYR A 41 16.19 -0.51 -0.74
CA TYR A 41 17.00 0.65 -0.38
C TYR A 41 17.96 0.24 0.73
N THR A 42 19.23 -0.05 0.40
CA THR A 42 20.27 -0.38 1.39
C THR A 42 20.92 0.89 1.90
N ILE A 43 20.82 1.17 3.19
CA ILE A 43 21.22 2.47 3.76
C ILE A 43 22.75 2.53 3.94
N ALA A 44 23.37 3.58 3.42
CA ALA A 44 24.81 3.80 3.57
C ALA A 44 25.14 4.28 4.99
N LEU A 45 26.22 3.74 5.58
CA LEU A 45 26.76 4.25 6.85
C LEU A 45 27.86 5.29 6.59
N PRO A 46 28.00 6.30 7.47
CA PRO A 46 29.14 7.21 7.43
C PRO A 46 30.48 6.45 7.51
N ALA A 47 31.50 6.95 6.81
CA ALA A 47 32.84 6.34 6.71
C ALA A 47 33.53 6.05 8.07
N GLN A 48 33.19 6.81 9.11
CA GLN A 48 33.74 6.61 10.46
C GLN A 48 33.13 5.40 11.19
N GLN A 49 31.90 5.01 10.87
CA GLN A 49 31.21 3.83 11.44
C GLN A 49 31.44 2.56 10.62
N SER A 50 31.92 2.66 9.39
CA SER A 50 32.32 1.50 8.59
C SER A 50 33.69 0.93 9.00
N GLN A 51 34.49 1.62 9.82
CA GLN A 51 35.71 1.04 10.39
C GLN A 51 35.45 0.11 11.59
N SER A 52 34.38 0.34 12.37
CA SER A 52 33.95 -0.60 13.42
C SER A 52 33.38 -1.91 12.87
N GLU A 53 32.91 -1.94 11.61
CA GLU A 53 32.48 -3.16 10.92
C GLU A 53 33.63 -4.19 10.77
N LYS A 54 34.88 -3.73 10.70
CA LYS A 54 36.04 -4.64 10.62
C LYS A 54 36.30 -5.42 11.92
N HIS A 55 35.67 -5.03 13.04
CA HIS A 55 35.89 -5.62 14.36
C HIS A 55 34.76 -6.57 14.84
N GLY A 56 33.80 -6.92 13.96
CA GLY A 56 32.87 -8.03 14.22
C GLY A 56 31.63 -7.71 15.06
N GLU A 57 31.34 -6.44 15.36
CA GLU A 57 30.07 -6.04 15.96
C GLU A 57 28.95 -6.07 14.91
N LYS A 58 28.00 -6.99 15.08
CA LYS A 58 26.86 -7.20 14.17
C LYS A 58 25.90 -6.01 14.22
N LYS A 59 25.44 -5.55 13.05
CA LYS A 59 24.45 -4.48 12.90
C LYS A 59 23.08 -4.91 13.43
N ASN A 60 22.55 -4.20 14.43
CA ASN A 60 21.17 -4.39 14.94
C ASN A 60 20.20 -3.30 14.46
N GLY A 61 20.39 -2.76 13.24
CA GLY A 61 19.44 -1.83 12.63
C GLY A 61 18.14 -2.52 12.18
N ILE A 62 17.04 -1.77 12.12
CA ILE A 62 15.74 -2.28 11.67
C ILE A 62 15.65 -2.34 10.14
N THR A 63 14.89 -3.31 9.61
CA THR A 63 14.42 -3.27 8.23
C THR A 63 12.99 -2.75 8.18
N ILE A 64 12.76 -1.72 7.37
CA ILE A 64 11.41 -1.18 7.14
C ILE A 64 10.77 -1.89 5.94
N ILE A 65 9.53 -2.31 6.11
CA ILE A 65 8.65 -2.77 5.04
C ILE A 65 7.64 -1.67 4.76
N PHE A 66 7.74 -1.01 3.61
CA PHE A 66 6.88 0.12 3.26
C PHE A 66 5.78 -0.29 2.28
N ALA A 67 4.53 0.09 2.59
CA ALA A 67 3.35 -0.18 1.78
C ALA A 67 2.68 1.14 1.34
N HIS A 68 2.64 1.38 0.03
CA HIS A 68 2.05 2.57 -0.55
C HIS A 68 0.51 2.58 -0.50
N GLY A 69 -0.08 3.78 -0.58
CA GLY A 69 -1.52 3.98 -0.69
C GLY A 69 -2.06 3.74 -2.10
N VAL A 70 -3.39 3.69 -2.21
CA VAL A 70 -4.08 3.51 -3.51
C VAL A 70 -3.82 4.69 -4.44
N GLY A 71 -3.41 4.42 -5.68
CA GLY A 71 -3.12 5.45 -6.67
C GLY A 71 -1.78 6.17 -6.50
N SER A 72 -0.92 5.67 -5.61
CA SER A 72 0.51 6.01 -5.51
C SER A 72 1.37 4.80 -5.88
N THR A 73 2.68 5.01 -5.99
CA THR A 73 3.71 3.99 -6.24
C THR A 73 4.82 4.12 -5.20
N LYS A 74 5.64 3.08 -5.04
CA LYS A 74 6.72 3.06 -4.04
C LYS A 74 7.72 4.22 -4.17
N GLU A 75 8.06 4.63 -5.40
CA GLU A 75 9.05 5.70 -5.64
C GLU A 75 8.58 7.09 -5.19
N GLN A 76 7.27 7.34 -5.13
CA GLN A 76 6.72 8.60 -4.60
C GLN A 76 7.12 8.86 -3.14
N TYR A 77 7.48 7.80 -2.39
CA TYR A 77 7.83 7.89 -0.98
C TYR A 77 9.33 8.04 -0.73
N GLU A 78 10.18 8.05 -1.77
CA GLU A 78 11.61 8.28 -1.60
C GLU A 78 11.96 9.61 -0.90
N PRO A 79 11.25 10.74 -1.15
CA PRO A 79 11.44 11.96 -0.36
C PRO A 79 11.13 11.76 1.13
N PHE A 80 10.08 10.98 1.45
CA PHE A 80 9.76 10.62 2.83
C PHE A 80 10.85 9.73 3.45
N PHE A 81 11.39 8.75 2.71
CA PHE A 81 12.49 7.91 3.18
C PHE A 81 13.74 8.74 3.48
N HIS A 82 14.08 9.69 2.60
CA HIS A 82 15.19 10.61 2.81
C HIS A 82 15.04 11.43 4.11
N ASP A 83 13.87 12.01 4.33
CA ASP A 83 13.61 12.85 5.50
C ASP A 83 13.54 12.00 6.79
N LEU A 84 12.97 10.79 6.71
CA LEU A 84 12.97 9.82 7.81
C LEU A 84 14.39 9.44 8.24
N LEU A 85 15.26 9.10 7.28
CA LEU A 85 16.65 8.73 7.55
C LEU A 85 17.46 9.88 8.14
N SER A 86 17.14 11.12 7.75
CA SER A 86 17.76 12.33 8.30
C SER A 86 17.28 12.64 9.72
N SER A 87 16.15 12.08 10.13
CA SER A 87 15.51 12.32 11.43
C SER A 87 15.85 11.27 12.50
N VAL A 88 16.61 10.23 12.13
CA VAL A 88 17.00 9.15 13.05
C VAL A 88 18.53 9.01 13.12
N PRO A 89 19.10 8.51 14.23
CA PRO A 89 20.54 8.27 14.33
C PRO A 89 21.05 7.35 13.19
N PRO A 90 22.23 7.63 12.61
CA PRO A 90 22.85 6.73 11.63
C PRO A 90 22.94 5.29 12.13
N GLY A 91 22.59 4.33 11.28
CA GLY A 91 22.55 2.90 11.61
C GLY A 91 21.26 2.40 12.25
N THR A 92 20.31 3.30 12.59
CA THR A 92 18.98 2.89 13.09
C THR A 92 18.23 2.04 12.07
N VAL A 93 18.20 2.49 10.81
CA VAL A 93 17.58 1.79 9.69
C VAL A 93 18.67 1.22 8.81
N LYS A 94 18.65 -0.11 8.59
CA LYS A 94 19.63 -0.78 7.70
C LYS A 94 19.13 -0.89 6.27
N ALA A 95 17.83 -1.08 6.08
CA ALA A 95 17.22 -1.22 4.77
C ALA A 95 15.74 -0.84 4.77
N ILE A 96 15.24 -0.42 3.62
CA ILE A 96 13.80 -0.26 3.34
C ILE A 96 13.46 -1.14 2.13
N PHE A 97 12.40 -1.94 2.25
CA PHE A 97 11.82 -2.70 1.14
C PHE A 97 10.44 -2.15 0.84
N ALA A 98 10.19 -1.83 -0.42
CA ALA A 98 8.90 -1.36 -0.89
C ALA A 98 8.54 -2.09 -2.19
N ALA A 99 7.35 -2.67 -2.25
CA ALA A 99 6.82 -3.29 -3.45
C ALA A 99 5.69 -2.44 -4.01
N ASP A 100 5.59 -2.37 -5.33
CA ASP A 100 4.32 -1.94 -5.92
C ASP A 100 3.33 -3.09 -5.79
N VAL A 101 2.11 -2.77 -5.36
CA VAL A 101 0.99 -3.72 -5.41
C VAL A 101 0.89 -4.30 -6.82
N TYR A 102 0.52 -5.58 -6.93
CA TYR A 102 0.54 -6.34 -8.19
C TYR A 102 -0.10 -5.64 -9.41
N ASN A 103 -1.06 -4.74 -9.21
CA ASN A 103 -1.72 -3.97 -10.27
C ASN A 103 -1.40 -2.47 -10.27
N HIS A 104 -0.36 -2.03 -9.56
CA HIS A 104 0.14 -0.66 -9.52
C HIS A 104 1.56 -0.57 -10.10
N GLY A 105 1.93 0.62 -10.56
CA GLY A 105 3.30 0.99 -10.89
C GLY A 105 4.02 -0.02 -11.79
N GLN A 106 5.26 -0.33 -11.45
CA GLN A 106 6.06 -1.27 -12.24
C GLN A 106 5.49 -2.70 -12.19
N SER A 107 4.87 -3.11 -11.08
CA SER A 107 4.18 -4.41 -10.99
C SER A 107 3.03 -4.51 -12.01
N PHE A 108 2.28 -3.43 -12.24
CA PHE A 108 1.25 -3.42 -13.29
C PHE A 108 1.85 -3.69 -14.67
N LEU A 109 2.96 -3.03 -15.03
CA LEU A 109 3.56 -3.19 -16.35
C LEU A 109 4.00 -4.64 -16.61
N LEU A 110 4.47 -5.32 -15.56
CA LEU A 110 4.84 -6.74 -15.59
C LEU A 110 3.62 -7.65 -15.71
N ASN A 111 2.50 -7.28 -15.07
CA ASN A 111 1.32 -8.14 -14.93
C ASN A 111 0.17 -7.84 -15.89
N LYS A 112 0.23 -6.77 -16.68
CA LYS A 112 -0.93 -6.22 -17.43
C LYS A 112 -1.72 -7.22 -18.29
N ASN A 113 -1.11 -8.32 -18.72
CA ASN A 113 -1.75 -9.36 -19.54
C ASN A 113 -2.43 -10.47 -18.71
N GLU A 114 -2.12 -10.53 -17.41
CA GLU A 114 -2.54 -11.56 -16.44
C GLU A 114 -3.55 -11.03 -15.41
N LEU A 115 -3.67 -9.71 -15.27
CA LEU A 115 -4.58 -9.07 -14.32
C LEU A 115 -6.04 -9.31 -14.70
N GLY A 116 -6.86 -9.59 -13.70
CA GLY A 116 -8.31 -9.54 -13.82
C GLY A 116 -8.87 -8.17 -13.44
N ASP A 117 -10.15 -8.16 -13.08
CA ASP A 117 -10.96 -6.97 -12.81
C ASP A 117 -11.71 -7.01 -11.47
N ASP A 118 -11.38 -7.96 -10.60
CA ASP A 118 -11.88 -8.03 -9.22
C ASP A 118 -10.70 -8.07 -8.25
N ALA A 119 -10.71 -7.31 -7.16
CA ALA A 119 -9.53 -7.18 -6.29
C ALA A 119 -9.94 -7.24 -4.82
N GLU A 120 -9.18 -7.98 -3.99
CA GLU A 120 -9.42 -8.13 -2.54
C GLU A 120 -8.36 -7.33 -1.74
N TRP A 121 -8.77 -6.62 -0.68
CA TRP A 121 -7.87 -5.73 0.06
C TRP A 121 -6.73 -6.42 0.82
N LEU A 122 -6.87 -7.69 1.19
CA LEU A 122 -5.84 -8.42 1.95
C LEU A 122 -4.87 -9.17 1.04
N ASP A 123 -5.14 -9.24 -0.25
CA ASP A 123 -4.29 -9.88 -1.25
C ASP A 123 -2.89 -9.24 -1.31
N PRO A 124 -2.75 -7.91 -1.31
CA PRO A 124 -1.45 -7.26 -1.16
C PRO A 124 -0.79 -7.47 0.22
N ALA A 125 -1.55 -7.75 1.28
CA ALA A 125 -0.96 -8.12 2.56
C ALA A 125 -0.30 -9.52 2.50
N ARG A 126 -0.89 -10.45 1.74
CA ARG A 126 -0.27 -11.77 1.47
C ARG A 126 0.98 -11.62 0.59
N ASP A 127 0.98 -10.66 -0.33
CA ASP A 127 2.14 -10.27 -1.13
C ASP A 127 3.29 -9.76 -0.24
N ILE A 128 3.01 -8.95 0.79
CA ILE A 128 4.01 -8.53 1.79
C ILE A 128 4.62 -9.73 2.53
N VAL A 129 3.80 -10.68 3.00
CA VAL A 129 4.31 -11.90 3.66
C VAL A 129 5.19 -12.72 2.72
N THR A 130 4.78 -12.82 1.46
CA THR A 130 5.54 -13.51 0.40
C THR A 130 6.89 -12.85 0.17
N MET A 131 6.92 -11.53 0.06
CA MET A 131 8.14 -10.74 -0.07
C MET A 131 9.08 -10.94 1.11
N ILE A 132 8.56 -10.90 2.34
CA ILE A 132 9.35 -11.10 3.56
C ILE A 132 10.02 -12.48 3.54
N ASN A 133 9.24 -13.53 3.29
CA ASN A 133 9.76 -14.91 3.26
C ASN A 133 10.75 -15.12 2.11
N HIS A 134 10.48 -14.54 0.94
CA HIS A 134 11.36 -14.62 -0.23
C HIS A 134 12.77 -14.09 0.09
N PHE A 135 12.87 -12.89 0.65
CA PHE A 135 14.17 -12.30 0.98
C PHE A 135 14.78 -12.86 2.27
N ALA A 136 13.97 -13.35 3.22
CA ALA A 136 14.48 -14.04 4.40
C ALA A 136 15.17 -15.37 4.04
N ALA A 137 14.75 -16.04 2.96
CA ALA A 137 15.38 -17.26 2.46
C ALA A 137 16.71 -17.01 1.74
N GLN A 138 16.96 -15.78 1.28
CA GLN A 138 18.16 -15.41 0.51
C GLN A 138 19.28 -14.89 1.40
N ARG A 139 20.51 -14.96 0.90
CA ARG A 139 21.70 -14.34 1.50
C ARG A 139 22.23 -13.24 0.59
N GLN A 140 22.85 -12.23 1.17
CA GLN A 140 23.46 -11.12 0.41
C GLN A 140 24.59 -11.60 -0.53
N HIS A 141 25.34 -12.61 -0.08
CA HIS A 141 26.35 -13.34 -0.85
C HIS A 141 26.52 -14.75 -0.26
N PRO A 142 27.22 -15.70 -0.93
CA PRO A 142 27.54 -16.99 -0.34
C PRO A 142 28.20 -16.82 1.03
N GLY A 143 27.65 -17.47 2.06
CA GLY A 143 28.09 -17.33 3.46
C GLY A 143 27.67 -16.04 4.18
N GLY A 144 27.14 -15.03 3.48
CA GLY A 144 26.73 -13.73 4.02
C GLY A 144 25.41 -13.73 4.79
N GLU A 145 25.04 -12.61 5.39
CA GLU A 145 23.79 -12.49 6.16
C GLU A 145 22.53 -12.70 5.31
N ARG A 146 21.41 -13.03 5.98
CA ARG A 146 20.11 -13.08 5.32
C ARG A 146 19.77 -11.70 4.77
N LYS A 147 19.23 -11.65 3.55
CA LYS A 147 18.89 -10.41 2.86
C LYS A 147 17.80 -9.63 3.59
N MET A 148 16.88 -10.34 4.23
CA MET A 148 15.93 -9.76 5.18
C MET A 148 15.97 -10.50 6.51
N SER A 149 16.20 -9.76 7.60
CA SER A 149 16.27 -10.30 8.95
C SER A 149 15.58 -9.35 9.94
N PRO A 150 14.86 -9.88 10.95
CA PRO A 150 14.32 -9.08 12.04
C PRO A 150 15.40 -8.23 12.75
N PRO A 151 15.02 -7.15 13.44
CA PRO A 151 13.65 -6.66 13.62
C PRO A 151 13.07 -5.98 12.36
N LEU A 152 11.80 -6.29 12.06
CA LEU A 152 11.06 -5.69 10.95
C LEU A 152 10.06 -4.66 11.48
N VAL A 153 9.95 -3.52 10.81
CA VAL A 153 8.91 -2.50 11.09
C VAL A 153 8.08 -2.29 9.83
N GLY A 154 6.77 -2.45 9.93
CA GLY A 154 5.85 -2.18 8.83
C GLY A 154 5.42 -0.70 8.83
N ILE A 155 5.50 -0.01 7.70
CA ILE A 155 4.94 1.33 7.54
C ILE A 155 3.95 1.31 6.37
N GLY A 156 2.70 1.68 6.62
CA GLY A 156 1.67 1.73 5.59
C GLY A 156 0.94 3.07 5.59
N GLN A 157 0.74 3.64 4.40
CA GLN A 157 -0.03 4.88 4.24
C GLN A 157 -1.38 4.61 3.59
N SER A 158 -2.44 5.26 4.08
CA SER A 158 -3.81 5.09 3.57
C SER A 158 -4.22 3.61 3.55
N TRP A 159 -4.65 3.09 2.40
CA TRP A 159 -4.96 1.68 2.19
C TRP A 159 -3.76 0.76 2.41
N GLY A 160 -2.53 1.24 2.20
CA GLY A 160 -1.30 0.49 2.51
C GLY A 160 -1.16 0.09 3.98
N ALA A 161 -1.89 0.74 4.90
CA ALA A 161 -1.99 0.30 6.29
C ALA A 161 -2.57 -1.12 6.41
N VAL A 162 -3.53 -1.51 5.57
CA VAL A 162 -4.08 -2.88 5.54
C VAL A 162 -2.96 -3.90 5.27
N HIS A 163 -1.99 -3.53 4.43
CA HIS A 163 -0.91 -4.42 4.00
C HIS A 163 0.09 -4.73 5.11
N VAL A 164 0.16 -3.90 6.15
CA VAL A 164 1.03 -4.12 7.33
C VAL A 164 0.24 -4.54 8.58
N LEU A 165 -1.01 -4.10 8.73
CA LEU A 165 -1.89 -4.50 9.83
C LEU A 165 -2.32 -5.97 9.71
N ALA A 166 -2.70 -6.44 8.52
CA ALA A 166 -3.12 -7.82 8.35
C ALA A 166 -1.99 -8.83 8.66
N PRO A 167 -0.75 -8.67 8.17
CA PRO A 167 0.34 -9.58 8.54
C PRO A 167 0.74 -9.48 10.02
N ALA A 168 0.62 -8.29 10.64
CA ALA A 168 0.81 -8.13 12.08
C ALA A 168 -0.20 -8.96 12.90
N ALA A 169 -1.45 -9.03 12.43
CA ALA A 169 -2.50 -9.83 13.06
C ALA A 169 -2.35 -11.33 12.77
N TRP A 170 -1.89 -11.72 11.58
CA TRP A 170 -1.70 -13.13 11.22
C TRP A 170 -0.54 -13.78 11.98
N HIS A 171 0.48 -13.01 12.34
CA HIS A 171 1.63 -13.54 13.04
C HIS A 171 2.23 -12.51 14.02
N PRO A 172 2.16 -12.75 15.35
CA PRO A 172 2.48 -11.74 16.38
C PRO A 172 3.95 -11.32 16.41
N ARG A 173 4.83 -12.07 15.74
CA ARG A 173 6.27 -11.74 15.60
C ARG A 173 6.66 -11.32 14.18
N MET A 174 5.69 -11.05 13.29
CA MET A 174 5.98 -10.58 11.93
C MET A 174 6.71 -9.25 11.97
N PHE A 175 6.17 -8.31 12.75
CA PHE A 175 6.72 -6.98 12.95
C PHE A 175 6.99 -6.73 14.42
N GLN A 176 8.11 -6.03 14.69
CA GLN A 176 8.39 -5.47 16.01
C GLN A 176 7.45 -4.29 16.32
N ALA A 177 7.12 -3.52 15.29
CA ALA A 177 6.15 -2.44 15.35
C ALA A 177 5.54 -2.16 13.96
N VAL A 178 4.37 -1.53 13.94
CA VAL A 178 3.76 -1.00 12.72
C VAL A 178 3.43 0.48 12.87
N VAL A 179 3.62 1.25 11.80
CA VAL A 179 3.25 2.67 11.70
C VAL A 179 2.24 2.84 10.57
N CYS A 180 1.08 3.38 10.90
CA CYS A 180 -0.02 3.59 9.98
C CYS A 180 -0.27 5.08 9.79
N ILE A 181 -0.03 5.60 8.58
CA ILE A 181 -0.18 7.02 8.24
C ILE A 181 -1.54 7.21 7.56
N GLU A 182 -2.45 7.91 8.21
CA GLU A 182 -3.83 8.13 7.72
C GLU A 182 -4.48 6.82 7.24
N PRO A 183 -4.50 5.73 8.05
CA PRO A 183 -4.96 4.42 7.59
C PRO A 183 -6.39 4.45 7.06
N ILE A 184 -6.64 3.70 5.98
CA ILE A 184 -7.99 3.41 5.47
C ILE A 184 -8.29 1.93 5.71
N VAL A 185 -9.05 1.65 6.77
CA VAL A 185 -9.51 0.29 7.14
C VAL A 185 -11.04 0.16 7.09
N GLU A 186 -11.72 1.24 6.70
CA GLU A 186 -13.17 1.28 6.47
C GLU A 186 -13.46 1.97 5.13
N ASN A 187 -14.59 1.63 4.52
CA ASN A 187 -15.03 2.19 3.24
C ASN A 187 -15.79 3.52 3.39
N GLY A 188 -15.96 4.03 4.61
CA GLY A 188 -16.58 5.31 4.90
C GLY A 188 -18.11 5.36 4.88
N SER A 189 -18.82 4.32 4.39
CA SER A 189 -20.30 4.36 4.28
C SER A 189 -21.02 4.43 5.63
N TRP A 190 -20.36 4.03 6.71
CA TRP A 190 -20.85 4.13 8.08
C TRP A 190 -20.91 5.55 8.64
N HIS A 191 -20.08 6.45 8.10
CA HIS A 191 -20.10 7.87 8.45
C HIS A 191 -21.29 8.60 7.80
N ASP A 192 -21.92 7.99 6.78
CA ASP A 192 -23.09 8.55 6.09
C ASP A 192 -24.39 8.36 6.92
N THR A 193 -24.34 7.84 8.15
CA THR A 193 -25.51 7.68 9.05
C THR A 193 -26.17 9.00 9.47
N SER A 194 -25.55 10.15 9.17
CA SER A 194 -26.16 11.48 9.31
C SER A 194 -26.89 11.97 8.05
N ALA A 195 -26.83 11.25 6.93
CA ALA A 195 -27.57 11.60 5.71
C ALA A 195 -28.79 10.69 5.56
N PRO A 196 -30.02 11.23 5.54
CA PRO A 196 -31.21 10.42 5.33
C PRO A 196 -31.09 9.74 3.96
N GLN A 197 -31.31 8.43 3.99
CA GLN A 197 -31.95 7.61 2.96
C GLN A 197 -31.87 8.23 1.55
N TRP A 198 -30.89 7.77 0.77
CA TRP A 198 -30.86 7.90 -0.70
C TRP A 198 -30.69 9.32 -1.31
N GLY A 199 -30.29 10.35 -0.56
CA GLY A 199 -30.29 11.73 -1.09
C GLY A 199 -28.94 12.46 -1.18
N VAL A 200 -28.02 12.25 -0.24
CA VAL A 200 -26.77 13.04 -0.17
C VAL A 200 -25.59 12.10 0.01
N THR A 201 -24.87 11.85 -1.08
CA THR A 201 -23.59 11.12 -1.01
C THR A 201 -22.61 11.93 -0.18
N GLY A 202 -22.15 11.41 0.96
CA GLY A 202 -21.04 12.02 1.68
C GLY A 202 -19.83 12.23 0.76
N ARG A 203 -18.92 13.12 1.14
CA ARG A 203 -17.73 13.47 0.33
C ARG A 203 -16.92 12.24 -0.12
N GLY A 204 -16.88 11.18 0.70
CA GLY A 204 -16.24 9.91 0.38
C GLY A 204 -16.92 9.13 -0.74
N THR A 205 -18.25 9.01 -0.71
CA THR A 205 -19.04 8.29 -1.71
C THR A 205 -18.99 8.98 -3.08
N GLY A 206 -19.10 10.31 -3.12
CA GLY A 206 -18.99 11.08 -4.38
C GLY A 206 -17.61 11.00 -5.06
N PHE A 207 -16.52 10.85 -4.28
CA PHE A 207 -15.18 10.68 -4.85
C PHE A 207 -15.05 9.39 -5.65
N LYS A 208 -15.51 8.26 -5.09
CA LYS A 208 -15.43 6.93 -5.73
C LYS A 208 -16.10 6.93 -7.11
N TYR A 209 -17.26 7.58 -7.21
CA TYR A 209 -18.00 7.69 -8.47
C TYR A 209 -17.34 8.59 -9.51
N ARG A 210 -16.46 9.50 -9.12
CA ARG A 210 -15.75 10.39 -10.06
C ARG A 210 -14.44 9.80 -10.57
N LEU A 211 -13.97 8.68 -10.02
CA LEU A 211 -12.71 8.05 -10.43
C LEU A 211 -12.66 7.71 -11.94
N HIS A 212 -13.79 7.33 -12.55
CA HIS A 212 -13.84 7.06 -13.99
C HIS A 212 -13.63 8.30 -14.87
N LYS A 213 -13.78 9.50 -14.30
CA LYS A 213 -13.58 10.79 -14.99
C LYS A 213 -12.15 11.32 -14.83
N ILE A 214 -11.30 10.63 -14.06
CA ILE A 214 -9.90 11.03 -13.91
C ILE A 214 -9.22 10.91 -15.26
N GLN A 215 -8.58 12.01 -15.68
CA GLN A 215 -7.70 12.01 -16.84
C GLN A 215 -6.46 11.18 -16.52
N ASP A 216 -6.19 10.19 -17.37
CA ASP A 216 -5.09 9.23 -17.25
C ASP A 216 -4.23 9.14 -18.50
N SER A 217 -4.46 10.00 -19.50
CA SER A 217 -3.62 10.10 -20.68
C SER A 217 -3.50 11.54 -21.19
N TRP A 218 -2.34 11.83 -21.80
CA TRP A 218 -1.98 13.15 -22.29
C TRP A 218 -1.16 13.03 -23.58
N GLU A 219 -1.19 14.07 -24.42
CA GLU A 219 -0.48 14.11 -25.70
C GLU A 219 1.03 13.96 -25.55
N ASN A 220 1.59 14.44 -24.43
CA ASN A 220 3.00 14.32 -24.06
C ASN A 220 3.21 14.57 -22.57
N GLU A 221 4.43 14.33 -22.08
CA GLU A 221 4.81 14.53 -20.68
C GLU A 221 4.62 15.98 -20.20
N ALA A 222 4.89 16.97 -21.05
CA ALA A 222 4.71 18.39 -20.70
C ALA A 222 3.23 18.73 -20.45
N ALA A 223 2.33 18.21 -21.29
CA ALA A 223 0.89 18.33 -21.09
C ALA A 223 0.41 17.60 -19.82
N ALA A 224 0.94 16.41 -19.55
CA ALA A 224 0.67 15.67 -18.31
C ALA A 224 1.08 16.47 -17.08
N ARG A 225 2.33 16.98 -17.06
CA ARG A 225 2.85 17.82 -15.99
C ARG A 225 1.96 19.02 -15.73
N LYS A 226 1.62 19.80 -16.77
CA LYS A 226 0.71 20.96 -16.64
C LYS A 226 -0.64 20.58 -16.06
N SER A 227 -1.23 19.48 -16.55
CA SER A 227 -2.52 18.98 -16.06
C SER A 227 -2.46 18.55 -14.60
N LEU A 228 -1.42 17.81 -14.20
CA LEU A 228 -1.26 17.26 -12.87
C LEU A 228 -0.90 18.34 -11.85
N THR A 229 -0.11 19.35 -12.21
CA THR A 229 0.15 20.52 -11.37
C THR A 229 -1.13 21.28 -11.02
N ASN A 230 -2.09 21.36 -11.95
CA ASN A 230 -3.37 22.04 -11.71
C ASN A 230 -4.43 21.13 -11.06
N SER A 231 -4.11 19.86 -10.79
CA SER A 231 -5.03 18.93 -10.14
C SER A 231 -5.21 19.30 -8.65
N PRO A 232 -6.45 19.28 -8.11
CA PRO A 232 -6.68 19.48 -6.68
C PRO A 232 -5.99 18.44 -5.77
N TYR A 233 -5.60 17.29 -6.32
CA TYR A 233 -4.89 16.24 -5.58
C TYR A 233 -3.38 16.34 -5.79
N TYR A 234 -2.91 16.19 -7.03
CA TYR A 234 -1.49 16.14 -7.33
C TYR A 234 -0.78 17.50 -7.17
N GLY A 235 -1.50 18.62 -7.35
CA GLY A 235 -0.95 19.96 -7.17
C GLY A 235 -0.58 20.31 -5.72
N LEU A 236 -1.04 19.51 -4.74
CA LEU A 236 -0.72 19.69 -3.32
C LEU A 236 0.54 18.93 -2.88
N PHE A 237 1.13 18.12 -3.76
CA PHE A 237 2.28 17.29 -3.41
C PHE A 237 3.53 18.15 -3.16
N ASP A 238 4.38 17.73 -2.22
CA ASP A 238 5.75 18.23 -2.13
C ASP A 238 6.42 18.11 -3.50
N LYS A 239 7.16 19.13 -3.92
CA LYS A 239 7.79 19.17 -5.25
C LYS A 239 8.62 17.93 -5.54
N ARG A 240 9.35 17.39 -4.56
CA ARG A 240 10.17 16.17 -4.70
C ARG A 240 9.30 14.94 -4.99
N VAL A 241 8.14 14.85 -4.35
CA VAL A 241 7.16 13.77 -4.57
C VAL A 241 6.51 13.92 -5.95
N PHE A 242 6.13 15.14 -6.32
CA PHE A 242 5.57 15.42 -7.63
C PHE A 242 6.55 15.06 -8.77
N GLU A 243 7.82 15.42 -8.64
CA GLU A 243 8.85 15.05 -9.61
C GLU A 243 9.01 13.52 -9.71
N LYS A 244 9.00 12.80 -8.58
CA LYS A 244 9.03 11.33 -8.59
C LYS A 244 7.84 10.77 -9.36
N MET A 245 6.63 11.24 -9.07
CA MET A 245 5.42 10.81 -9.76
C MET A 245 5.51 11.05 -11.28
N ILE A 246 5.97 12.22 -11.73
CA ILE A 246 6.14 12.47 -13.19
C ILE A 246 7.14 11.49 -13.81
N GLN A 247 8.22 11.15 -13.10
CA GLN A 247 9.27 10.25 -13.59
C GLN A 247 8.85 8.78 -13.63
N THR A 248 8.06 8.33 -12.66
CA THR A 248 7.84 6.88 -12.42
C THR A 248 6.43 6.41 -12.76
N ASP A 249 5.47 7.32 -12.77
CA ASP A 249 4.05 6.98 -12.91
C ASP A 249 3.47 7.38 -14.26
N LEU A 250 4.30 7.90 -15.17
CA LEU A 250 3.97 8.09 -16.57
C LEU A 250 4.78 7.10 -17.42
N TYR A 251 4.13 6.51 -18.43
CA TYR A 251 4.81 5.70 -19.43
C TYR A 251 4.26 5.98 -20.83
N ARG A 252 5.04 5.60 -21.85
CA ARG A 252 4.61 5.63 -23.26
C ARG A 252 4.18 4.22 -23.66
N PRO A 253 2.87 3.97 -23.86
CA PRO A 253 2.39 2.68 -24.34
C PRO A 253 2.94 2.32 -25.72
N ASP A 254 3.15 3.34 -26.56
CA ASP A 254 3.78 3.25 -27.87
C ASP A 254 5.04 4.13 -27.85
N PRO A 255 6.26 3.56 -27.82
CA PRO A 255 7.50 4.32 -27.80
C PRO A 255 7.72 5.23 -29.01
N SER A 256 6.98 5.01 -30.11
CA SER A 256 7.05 5.85 -31.32
C SER A 256 6.22 7.12 -31.24
N ARG A 257 5.40 7.29 -30.20
CA ARG A 257 4.54 8.44 -29.99
C ARG A 257 4.91 9.17 -28.70
N ASP A 258 4.69 10.47 -28.68
CA ASP A 258 4.92 11.28 -27.47
C ASP A 258 3.88 11.04 -26.38
N ARG A 259 2.73 10.45 -26.74
CA ARG A 259 1.59 10.21 -25.85
C ARG A 259 2.01 9.42 -24.60
N VAL A 260 1.66 9.97 -23.45
CA VAL A 260 1.89 9.33 -22.15
C VAL A 260 0.58 8.96 -21.47
N GLU A 261 0.63 7.91 -20.66
CA GLU A 261 -0.45 7.45 -19.80
C GLU A 261 0.03 7.27 -18.37
N LEU A 262 -0.89 7.31 -17.41
CA LEU A 262 -0.59 6.83 -16.06
C LEU A 262 -0.24 5.35 -16.12
N VAL A 263 0.88 4.97 -15.49
CA VAL A 263 1.32 3.58 -15.38
C VAL A 263 0.25 2.71 -14.76
N THR A 264 -0.43 3.19 -13.72
CA THR A 264 -1.57 2.48 -13.13
C THR A 264 -2.87 2.93 -13.80
N PRO A 265 -3.55 2.09 -14.62
CA PRO A 265 -4.73 2.52 -15.35
C PRO A 265 -5.91 2.82 -14.42
N LYS A 266 -6.81 3.70 -14.84
CA LYS A 266 -8.00 4.08 -14.05
C LYS A 266 -8.82 2.88 -13.56
N LEU A 267 -9.00 1.86 -14.39
CA LEU A 267 -9.77 0.66 -14.01
C LEU A 267 -9.10 -0.09 -12.87
N GLN A 268 -7.77 -0.24 -12.90
CA GLN A 268 -7.00 -0.89 -11.83
C GLN A 268 -6.95 -0.07 -10.53
N ARG A 269 -7.33 1.21 -10.57
CA ARG A 269 -7.56 2.02 -9.37
C ARG A 269 -8.97 1.84 -8.82
N ILE A 270 -9.97 1.78 -9.70
CA ILE A 270 -11.40 1.72 -9.33
C ILE A 270 -11.75 0.44 -8.59
N VAL A 271 -11.13 -0.70 -8.95
CA VAL A 271 -11.40 -2.02 -8.34
C VAL A 271 -11.23 -2.02 -6.82
N TRP A 272 -10.39 -1.13 -6.26
CA TRP A 272 -10.18 -1.01 -4.82
C TRP A 272 -11.33 -0.34 -4.07
N PHE A 273 -12.19 0.41 -4.77
CA PHE A 273 -13.26 1.20 -4.16
C PHE A 273 -14.64 0.58 -4.36
N LEU A 274 -14.87 -0.05 -5.51
CA LEU A 274 -16.20 -0.43 -5.98
C LEU A 274 -16.19 -1.85 -6.50
N ARG A 275 -16.96 -2.73 -5.87
CA ARG A 275 -17.28 -4.08 -6.37
C ARG A 275 -18.80 -4.17 -6.63
N PRO A 276 -19.27 -4.57 -7.83
CA PRO A 276 -20.70 -4.53 -8.19
C PRO A 276 -21.59 -5.45 -7.34
N ASP A 277 -22.75 -4.94 -6.93
CA ASP A 277 -23.84 -5.66 -6.26
C ASP A 277 -25.20 -5.32 -6.93
N PRO A 278 -25.85 -6.26 -7.66
CA PRO A 278 -25.41 -7.63 -7.99
C PRO A 278 -24.25 -7.66 -9.01
N PRO A 279 -23.64 -8.85 -9.26
CA PRO A 279 -22.64 -8.99 -10.30
C PRO A 279 -23.18 -8.60 -11.68
N TYR A 280 -22.30 -8.16 -12.58
CA TYR A 280 -22.69 -7.82 -13.95
C TYR A 280 -23.30 -9.01 -14.69
N LYS A 281 -24.14 -8.72 -15.70
CA LYS A 281 -24.78 -9.75 -16.55
C LYS A 281 -23.72 -10.71 -17.11
N GLY A 282 -23.98 -12.02 -16.97
CA GLY A 282 -23.06 -13.08 -17.41
C GLY A 282 -22.05 -13.52 -16.35
N ILE A 283 -22.04 -12.86 -15.20
CA ILE A 283 -21.20 -13.24 -14.06
C ILE A 283 -22.12 -13.90 -13.03
N ALA A 284 -21.90 -15.19 -12.79
CA ALA A 284 -22.65 -15.91 -11.76
C ALA A 284 -22.34 -15.30 -10.38
N PRO A 285 -23.32 -15.18 -9.46
CA PRO A 285 -23.05 -14.95 -8.06
C PRO A 285 -22.24 -16.15 -7.53
N THR A 286 -20.92 -16.00 -7.43
CA THR A 286 -20.00 -17.04 -6.94
C THR A 286 -19.92 -17.03 -5.41
N GLU A 287 -19.20 -18.00 -4.83
CA GLU A 287 -18.86 -18.02 -3.38
C GLU A 287 -18.25 -16.68 -2.91
N ASP A 288 -17.46 -16.02 -3.77
CA ASP A 288 -16.87 -14.70 -3.49
C ASP A 288 -17.91 -13.64 -3.14
N TYR A 289 -19.15 -13.80 -3.62
CA TYR A 289 -20.28 -12.89 -3.38
C TYR A 289 -21.05 -13.22 -2.09
N ALA A 290 -20.91 -14.45 -1.56
CA ALA A 290 -21.53 -14.86 -0.30
C ALA A 290 -20.91 -14.16 0.93
N THR A 291 -19.74 -13.54 0.78
CA THR A 291 -19.01 -12.85 1.85
C THR A 291 -19.56 -11.46 2.20
N ARG A 292 -20.67 -11.03 1.57
CA ARG A 292 -21.26 -9.70 1.80
C ARG A 292 -22.09 -9.64 3.09
N THR A 293 -21.80 -8.64 3.91
CA THR A 293 -22.59 -8.23 5.08
C THR A 293 -23.42 -7.00 4.70
N GLU A 294 -24.47 -6.67 5.45
CA GLU A 294 -25.17 -5.37 5.28
C GLU A 294 -24.17 -4.20 5.42
N MET A 295 -23.26 -4.39 6.35
CA MET A 295 -22.12 -3.57 6.71
C MET A 295 -21.15 -3.24 5.57
N SER A 296 -21.05 -4.14 4.59
CA SER A 296 -20.14 -3.99 3.46
C SER A 296 -20.75 -3.26 2.28
N ARG A 297 -22.07 -3.04 2.28
CA ARG A 297 -22.79 -2.39 1.18
C ARG A 297 -22.41 -0.92 1.07
N LEU A 298 -22.32 -0.47 -0.17
CA LEU A 298 -22.10 0.90 -0.58
C LEU A 298 -23.34 1.36 -1.36
N PRO A 299 -23.72 2.66 -1.26
CA PRO A 299 -24.79 3.22 -2.09
C PRO A 299 -24.55 2.93 -3.57
N GLY A 300 -25.58 2.91 -4.42
CA GLY A 300 -25.41 2.77 -5.87
C GLY A 300 -25.14 1.36 -6.41
N GLY A 301 -25.40 0.31 -5.61
CA GLY A 301 -25.25 -1.08 -6.05
C GLY A 301 -23.80 -1.56 -6.03
N PHE A 302 -23.06 -1.22 -4.98
CA PHE A 302 -21.69 -1.68 -4.79
C PHE A 302 -21.49 -2.19 -3.36
N TYR A 303 -20.38 -2.86 -3.10
CA TYR A 303 -19.99 -3.29 -1.76
C TYR A 303 -18.46 -3.49 -1.65
N ARG A 304 -17.93 -3.58 -0.42
CA ARG A 304 -16.55 -3.97 -0.10
C ARG A 304 -16.49 -4.69 1.27
N PRO A 305 -16.44 -6.03 1.32
CA PRO A 305 -16.52 -6.79 2.57
C PRO A 305 -15.25 -6.75 3.43
N GLU A 306 -14.13 -6.33 2.86
CA GLU A 306 -12.82 -6.46 3.52
C GLU A 306 -12.64 -5.50 4.70
N CYS A 307 -13.42 -4.41 4.76
CA CYS A 307 -13.42 -3.47 5.87
C CYS A 307 -13.80 -4.13 7.21
N ASP A 308 -14.76 -5.07 7.19
CA ASP A 308 -15.17 -5.79 8.39
C ASP A 308 -14.11 -6.83 8.80
N LYS A 309 -13.53 -7.48 7.79
CA LYS A 309 -12.48 -8.48 7.97
C LYS A 309 -11.22 -7.90 8.58
N ILE A 310 -10.74 -6.74 8.08
CA ILE A 310 -9.54 -6.11 8.64
C ILE A 310 -9.78 -5.62 10.07
N LYS A 311 -10.96 -5.05 10.38
CA LYS A 311 -11.30 -4.65 11.74
C LYS A 311 -11.31 -5.81 12.72
N SER A 312 -11.82 -6.95 12.30
CA SER A 312 -11.79 -8.18 13.11
C SER A 312 -10.36 -8.64 13.37
N LEU A 313 -9.50 -8.62 12.35
CA LEU A 313 -8.08 -8.97 12.48
C LEU A 313 -7.32 -8.01 13.41
N MET A 314 -7.61 -6.71 13.36
CA MET A 314 -6.92 -5.70 14.17
C MET A 314 -6.99 -5.98 15.67
N THR A 315 -8.05 -6.65 16.15
CA THR A 315 -8.19 -7.03 17.56
C THR A 315 -7.08 -7.98 18.03
N GLY A 316 -6.50 -8.78 17.14
CA GLY A 316 -5.41 -9.70 17.45
C GLY A 316 -4.00 -9.13 17.26
N ILE A 317 -3.85 -7.83 16.99
CA ILE A 317 -2.52 -7.23 16.79
C ILE A 317 -1.74 -7.18 18.11
N HIS A 318 -0.59 -7.85 18.12
CA HIS A 318 0.27 -7.97 19.29
C HIS A 318 1.36 -6.87 19.38
N CYS A 319 1.88 -6.41 18.23
CA CYS A 319 3.02 -5.50 18.20
C CYS A 319 2.62 -4.04 18.46
N LYS A 320 3.62 -3.22 18.81
CA LYS A 320 3.42 -1.78 19.00
C LYS A 320 2.93 -1.14 17.71
N THR A 321 1.84 -0.37 17.81
CA THR A 321 1.16 0.22 16.66
C THR A 321 1.05 1.72 16.85
N LEU A 322 1.67 2.49 15.94
CA LEU A 322 1.58 3.94 15.91
C LEU A 322 0.65 4.38 14.79
N TYR A 323 -0.36 5.19 15.13
CA TYR A 323 -1.21 5.85 14.15
C TYR A 323 -0.80 7.31 14.01
N VAL A 324 -0.49 7.73 12.78
CA VAL A 324 -0.14 9.10 12.43
C VAL A 324 -1.29 9.70 11.66
N TRP A 325 -1.90 10.73 12.23
CA TRP A 325 -3.07 11.40 11.66
C TRP A 325 -2.71 12.79 11.15
N SER A 326 -3.38 13.21 10.08
CA SER A 326 -3.41 14.59 9.64
C SER A 326 -4.01 15.47 10.73
N ARG A 327 -3.47 16.68 10.87
CA ARG A 327 -4.04 17.70 11.76
C ARG A 327 -5.44 18.11 11.31
N ASP A 328 -5.67 18.09 10.01
CA ASP A 328 -6.94 18.42 9.42
C ASP A 328 -7.83 17.16 9.42
N GLU A 329 -8.96 17.21 10.13
CA GLU A 329 -9.97 16.14 10.11
C GLU A 329 -10.68 16.13 8.76
N MET A 330 -10.06 15.47 7.78
CA MET A 330 -10.52 15.45 6.41
C MET A 330 -10.98 14.05 6.00
N TRP A 331 -12.03 14.04 5.17
CA TRP A 331 -12.48 12.88 4.42
C TRP A 331 -13.06 11.75 5.29
N VAL A 332 -12.30 10.69 5.56
CA VAL A 332 -12.72 9.52 6.37
C VAL A 332 -12.12 9.57 7.78
N SER A 333 -11.06 10.35 8.00
CA SER A 333 -10.28 10.40 9.25
C SER A 333 -10.86 11.39 10.28
N ASP A 334 -12.17 11.33 10.53
CA ASP A 334 -12.81 12.12 11.59
C ASP A 334 -12.49 11.57 12.99
N GLY A 335 -12.79 12.33 14.06
CA GLY A 335 -12.55 11.89 15.43
C GLY A 335 -13.19 10.53 15.77
N GLY A 336 -14.39 10.25 15.25
CA GLY A 336 -15.10 9.00 15.48
C GLY A 336 -14.42 7.80 14.79
N TYR A 337 -13.94 7.99 13.55
CA TYR A 337 -13.13 7.02 12.83
C TYR A 337 -11.87 6.67 13.61
N ARG A 338 -11.10 7.70 14.01
CA ARG A 338 -9.84 7.54 14.74
C ARG A 338 -10.06 6.76 16.03
N GLN A 339 -11.12 7.08 16.78
CA GLN A 339 -11.48 6.35 18.00
C GLN A 339 -11.81 4.88 17.75
N ARG A 340 -12.54 4.55 16.68
CA ARG A 340 -12.85 3.15 16.37
C ARG A 340 -11.62 2.35 15.92
N VAL A 341 -10.77 2.96 15.09
CA VAL A 341 -9.51 2.32 14.63
C VAL A 341 -8.58 2.07 15.81
N VAL A 342 -8.33 3.07 16.65
CA VAL A 342 -7.45 2.92 17.82
C VAL A 342 -8.08 2.01 18.87
N GLY A 343 -9.38 2.14 19.10
CA GLY A 343 -10.11 1.44 20.15
C GLY A 343 -10.30 -0.06 19.92
N CYS A 344 -10.15 -0.56 18.69
CA CYS A 344 -10.22 -2.00 18.41
C CYS A 344 -8.84 -2.68 18.30
N THR A 345 -7.76 -1.92 18.11
CA THR A 345 -6.44 -2.50 17.87
C THR A 345 -5.91 -3.21 19.10
N GLY A 346 -5.58 -4.49 18.95
CA GLY A 346 -4.94 -5.31 19.98
C GLY A 346 -5.78 -5.59 21.22
N THR A 347 -7.10 -5.36 21.18
CA THR A 347 -7.99 -5.54 22.34
C THR A 347 -8.54 -6.97 22.50
N GLY A 348 -8.36 -7.82 21.49
CA GLY A 348 -8.89 -9.17 21.43
C GLY A 348 -7.88 -10.24 21.85
N LEU A 349 -8.27 -11.50 21.65
CA LEU A 349 -7.41 -12.64 21.93
C LEU A 349 -6.14 -12.60 21.07
N GLY A 350 -4.98 -12.73 21.71
CA GLY A 350 -3.68 -12.63 21.05
C GLY A 350 -3.20 -11.18 20.80
N GLY A 351 -4.02 -10.18 21.12
CA GLY A 351 -3.66 -8.77 21.01
C GLY A 351 -2.72 -8.30 22.13
N GLY A 352 -2.07 -7.16 21.90
CA GLY A 352 -1.11 -6.54 22.83
C GLY A 352 -1.74 -5.79 24.01
N GLY A 353 -3.06 -5.91 24.22
CA GLY A 353 -3.84 -5.21 25.25
C GLY A 353 -4.38 -3.84 24.85
N GLY A 354 -4.18 -3.44 23.59
CA GLY A 354 -4.67 -2.21 22.99
C GLY A 354 -4.20 -0.92 23.68
N ALA A 355 -4.94 0.18 23.47
CA ALA A 355 -4.57 1.51 23.95
C ALA A 355 -4.41 1.60 25.49
N ALA A 356 -5.00 0.67 26.24
CA ALA A 356 -4.86 0.61 27.69
C ALA A 356 -3.43 0.24 28.14
N LEU A 357 -2.64 -0.46 27.31
CA LEU A 357 -1.26 -0.89 27.60
C LEU A 357 -0.18 -0.10 26.83
N GLY A 358 -0.56 1.04 26.23
CA GLY A 358 0.33 1.93 25.50
C GLY A 358 0.32 1.67 24.01
#